data_AF-A0A2M7BNA2-F1
#
_entry.id   AF-A0A2M7BNA2-F1
#
_cell.length_a   1.000
_cell.length_b   1.000
_cell.length_c   1.000
_cell.angle_alpha   90.00
_cell.angle_beta   90.00
_cell.angle_gamma   90.00
#
_symmetry.space_group_name_H-M   'P 1'
#
loop_
_entity.id
_entity.type
_entity.pdbx_description
1 polymer ?
#
loop_
_entity_poly.entity_id
_entity_poly.type
_entity_poly.pdbx_seq_one_letter_code
_entity_poly.pdbx_strand_id
1 'polypeptide(L)'
;MKNVDDYIKDIEGIIGNCPAIASYTLNIDRKTEDIAFLSGALEFRDGSLLDFKEFVEYNDTLEKFKYAYNYRSPSRLGFRFDNAPDPAARELLSFPHHKHLPDGTIVESCEIALSDVLSMIEEIILHILDDRPDSQKNYGN
;
A
#
# COMPACT_ATOMS: atom_id res chain seq x y z
N MET A 1 -18.01 -6.69 -15.84
CA MET A 1 -17.08 -5.54 -15.93
C MET A 1 -16.99 -5.00 -14.51
N LYS A 2 -15.80 -4.90 -13.90
CA LYS A 2 -15.69 -4.39 -12.53
C LYS A 2 -16.03 -2.90 -12.54
N ASN A 3 -17.13 -2.51 -11.92
CA ASN A 3 -17.48 -1.11 -11.74
C ASN A 3 -16.86 -0.56 -10.44
N VAL A 4 -17.17 0.69 -10.08
CA VAL A 4 -16.63 1.30 -8.86
C VAL A 4 -17.11 0.58 -7.58
N ASP A 5 -18.33 0.04 -7.54
CA ASP A 5 -18.81 -0.70 -6.37
C ASP A 5 -18.06 -2.02 -6.18
N ASP A 6 -17.79 -2.73 -7.28
CA ASP A 6 -16.99 -3.95 -7.23
C ASP A 6 -15.57 -3.64 -6.74
N TYR A 7 -14.99 -2.53 -7.18
CA TYR A 7 -13.68 -2.09 -6.71
C TYR A 7 -13.65 -1.74 -5.23
N ILE A 8 -14.66 -1.02 -4.74
CA ILE A 8 -14.78 -0.70 -3.32
C ILE A 8 -14.85 -1.98 -2.49
N LYS A 9 -15.67 -2.95 -2.90
CA LYS A 9 -15.78 -4.26 -2.22
C LYS A 9 -14.46 -5.04 -2.25
N ASP A 10 -13.72 -4.96 -3.37
CA ASP A 10 -12.40 -5.57 -3.47
C ASP A 10 -11.44 -4.95 -2.46
N ILE A 11 -11.40 -3.61 -2.33
CA ILE A 11 -10.55 -2.90 -1.36
C ILE A 11 -10.94 -3.25 0.07
N GLU A 12 -12.24 -3.23 0.40
CA GLU A 12 -12.76 -3.66 1.70
C GLU A 12 -12.36 -5.11 2.00
N GLY A 13 -12.48 -6.01 1.03
CA GLY A 13 -12.11 -7.41 1.14
C GLY A 13 -10.61 -7.62 1.33
N ILE A 14 -9.77 -6.92 0.57
CA ILE A 14 -8.31 -7.00 0.67
C ILE A 14 -7.84 -6.53 2.05
N ILE A 15 -8.36 -5.39 2.55
CA ILE A 15 -8.02 -4.87 3.88
C ILE A 15 -8.55 -5.80 4.97
N GLY A 16 -9.83 -6.20 4.90
CA GLY A 16 -10.48 -7.01 5.92
C GLY A 16 -9.94 -8.43 6.04
N ASN A 17 -9.34 -8.97 4.97
CA ASN A 17 -8.75 -10.32 4.96
C ASN A 17 -7.23 -10.34 5.20
N CYS A 18 -6.57 -9.19 5.35
CA CYS A 18 -5.13 -9.13 5.60
C CYS A 18 -4.82 -9.36 7.09
N PRO A 19 -4.23 -10.51 7.49
CA PRO A 19 -4.01 -10.84 8.90
C PRO A 19 -2.97 -9.94 9.58
N ALA A 20 -2.07 -9.31 8.82
CA ALA A 20 -1.06 -8.41 9.37
C ALA A 20 -1.63 -7.07 9.86
N ILE A 21 -2.82 -6.67 9.40
CA ILE A 21 -3.49 -5.45 9.83
C ILE A 21 -4.10 -5.65 11.23
N ALA A 22 -3.76 -4.75 12.14
CA ALA A 22 -4.29 -4.69 13.50
C ALA A 22 -5.53 -3.81 13.59
N SER A 23 -5.49 -2.65 12.94
CA SER A 23 -6.59 -1.69 12.88
C SER A 23 -6.54 -0.91 11.56
N TYR A 24 -7.67 -0.34 11.14
CA TYR A 24 -7.68 0.51 9.95
C TYR A 24 -8.77 1.59 9.98
N THR A 25 -8.54 2.65 9.20
CA THR A 25 -9.57 3.58 8.76
C THR A 25 -9.70 3.46 7.24
N LEU A 26 -10.94 3.45 6.76
CA LEU A 26 -11.26 3.47 5.33
C LEU A 26 -12.36 4.50 5.12
N ASN A 27 -12.06 5.51 4.31
CA ASN A 27 -12.98 6.55 3.89
C ASN A 27 -13.26 6.38 2.41
N ILE A 28 -14.55 6.28 2.07
CA ILE A 28 -15.02 6.19 0.69
C ILE A 28 -15.82 7.46 0.40
N ASP A 29 -15.27 8.32 -0.44
CA ASP A 29 -15.89 9.56 -0.90
C ASP A 29 -16.37 9.37 -2.34
N ARG A 30 -17.63 8.93 -2.46
CA ARG A 30 -18.28 8.67 -3.74
C ARG A 30 -18.69 10.00 -4.38
N LYS A 31 -18.10 10.32 -5.53
CA LYS A 31 -18.37 11.57 -6.27
C LYS A 31 -19.55 11.41 -7.21
N THR A 32 -19.62 10.28 -7.91
CA THR A 32 -20.73 9.88 -8.79
C THR A 32 -20.91 8.35 -8.73
N GLU A 33 -21.76 7.79 -9.59
CA GLU A 33 -21.87 6.33 -9.75
C GLU A 33 -20.57 5.70 -10.29
N ASP A 34 -19.87 6.45 -11.15
CA ASP A 34 -18.67 5.98 -11.83
C ASP A 34 -17.37 6.53 -11.25
N ILE A 35 -17.40 7.38 -10.21
CA ILE A 35 -16.21 8.03 -9.65
C ILE A 35 -16.19 7.92 -8.12
N ALA A 36 -15.07 7.47 -7.57
CA ALA A 36 -14.83 7.44 -6.12
C ALA A 36 -13.41 7.81 -5.74
N PHE A 37 -13.28 8.46 -4.59
CA PHE A 37 -12.01 8.69 -3.91
C PHE A 37 -11.98 7.84 -2.63
N LEU A 38 -11.01 6.93 -2.56
CA LEU A 38 -10.77 6.07 -1.40
C LEU A 38 -9.53 6.58 -0.68
N SER A 39 -9.55 6.61 0.65
CA SER A 39 -8.37 6.92 1.45
C SER A 39 -8.43 6.25 2.80
N GLY A 40 -7.28 6.04 3.43
CA GLY A 40 -7.26 5.39 4.72
C GLY A 40 -5.86 5.30 5.31
N ALA A 41 -5.83 4.81 6.54
CA ALA A 41 -4.62 4.47 7.26
C ALA A 41 -4.78 3.04 7.81
N LEU A 42 -3.78 2.20 7.55
CA LEU A 42 -3.71 0.82 8.03
C LEU A 42 -2.61 0.74 9.07
N GLU A 43 -2.93 0.25 10.26
CA GLU A 43 -1.96 -0.03 11.31
C GLU A 43 -1.68 -1.53 11.36
N PHE A 44 -0.41 -1.90 11.24
CA PHE A 44 0.00 -3.30 11.26
C PHE A 44 0.38 -3.74 12.67
N ARG A 45 0.36 -5.05 12.91
CA ARG A 45 0.63 -5.66 14.22
C ARG A 45 2.05 -5.43 14.76
N ASP A 46 3.00 -5.06 13.90
CA ASP A 46 4.37 -4.70 14.30
C ASP A 46 4.53 -3.20 14.63
N GLY A 47 3.43 -2.43 14.56
CA GLY A 47 3.40 -0.99 14.81
C GLY A 47 3.78 -0.13 13.60
N SER A 48 4.02 -0.73 12.43
CA SER A 48 4.16 0.01 11.17
C SER A 48 2.80 0.51 10.66
N LEU A 49 2.85 1.48 9.73
CA LEU A 49 1.68 2.19 9.20
C LEU A 49 1.74 2.27 7.68
N LEU A 50 0.58 2.14 7.02
CA LEU A 50 0.39 2.49 5.62
C LEU A 50 -0.72 3.54 5.49
N ASP A 51 -0.36 4.74 5.05
CA ASP A 51 -1.33 5.73 4.58
C ASP A 51 -1.57 5.52 3.08
N PHE A 52 -2.82 5.45 2.64
CA PHE A 52 -3.15 5.29 1.22
C PHE A 52 -4.24 6.23 0.74
N LYS A 53 -4.22 6.50 -0.56
CA LYS A 53 -5.29 7.16 -1.31
C LYS A 53 -5.36 6.62 -2.72
N GLU A 54 -6.57 6.54 -3.26
CA GLU A 54 -6.86 6.14 -4.63
C GLU A 54 -8.01 6.98 -5.17
N PHE A 55 -7.87 7.49 -6.38
CA PHE A 55 -8.94 8.12 -7.14
C PHE A 55 -9.23 7.24 -8.33
N VAL A 56 -10.42 6.65 -8.36
CA VAL A 56 -10.85 5.71 -9.39
C VAL A 56 -12.05 6.25 -10.15
N GLU A 57 -12.07 5.97 -11.44
CA GLU A 57 -13.20 6.26 -12.30
C GLU A 57 -13.44 5.10 -13.28
N TYR A 58 -14.71 4.86 -13.57
CA TYR A 58 -15.16 3.83 -14.50
C TYR A 58 -15.63 4.49 -15.80
N ASN A 59 -14.96 4.19 -16.90
CA ASN A 59 -15.35 4.62 -18.23
C ASN A 59 -15.02 3.50 -19.22
N ASP A 60 -15.99 2.62 -19.47
CA ASP A 60 -15.85 1.30 -20.12
C ASP A 60 -14.93 0.30 -19.37
N THR A 61 -13.86 0.78 -18.76
CA THR A 61 -13.01 0.04 -17.82
C THR A 61 -12.77 0.86 -16.56
N LEU A 62 -12.47 0.18 -15.47
CA LEU A 62 -12.09 0.84 -14.23
C LEU A 62 -10.62 1.29 -14.30
N GLU A 63 -10.38 2.57 -14.06
CA GLU A 63 -9.05 3.19 -14.10
C GLU A 63 -8.70 3.84 -12.75
N LYS A 64 -7.44 3.72 -12.33
CA LYS A 64 -6.89 4.37 -11.13
C LYS A 64 -6.08 5.60 -11.49
N PHE A 65 -6.77 6.73 -11.70
CA PHE A 65 -6.16 7.99 -12.13
C PHE A 65 -5.10 8.53 -11.17
N LYS A 66 -5.31 8.38 -9.86
CA LYS A 66 -4.36 8.85 -8.86
C LYS A 66 -4.23 7.85 -7.74
N TYR A 67 -3.02 7.66 -7.25
CA TYR A 67 -2.80 6.92 -6.01
C TYR A 67 -1.59 7.44 -5.25
N ALA A 68 -1.57 7.15 -3.95
CA ALA A 68 -0.33 7.11 -3.19
C ALA A 68 -0.44 6.06 -2.09
N TYR A 69 0.67 5.41 -1.81
CA TYR A 69 0.87 4.46 -0.73
C TYR A 69 2.12 4.87 0.01
N ASN A 70 2.02 5.23 1.29
CA ASN A 70 3.14 5.69 2.10
C ASN A 70 3.31 4.77 3.31
N TYR A 71 4.25 3.85 3.20
CA TYR A 71 4.58 2.91 4.27
C TYR A 71 5.65 3.49 5.18
N ARG A 72 5.39 3.49 6.49
CA ARG A 72 6.28 3.99 7.53
C ARG A 72 6.42 2.95 8.63
N SER A 73 7.66 2.66 9.02
CA SER A 73 7.96 1.73 10.10
C SER A 73 8.91 2.38 11.11
N PRO A 74 8.74 2.14 12.42
CA PRO A 74 9.69 2.60 13.43
C PRO A 74 11.02 1.83 13.40
N SER A 75 11.03 0.60 12.89
CA SER A 75 12.17 -0.32 12.94
C SER A 75 12.79 -0.60 11.57
N ARG A 76 12.14 -0.18 10.48
CA ARG A 76 12.55 -0.46 9.11
C ARG A 76 12.48 0.77 8.23
N LEU A 77 13.18 0.68 7.11
CA LEU A 77 13.13 1.70 6.08
C LEU A 77 11.75 1.70 5.41
N GLY A 78 11.06 2.84 5.44
CA GLY A 78 9.78 3.04 4.77
C GLY A 78 9.93 3.19 3.26
N PHE A 79 8.82 3.17 2.54
CA PHE A 79 8.80 3.43 1.10
C PHE A 79 7.50 4.14 0.72
N ARG A 80 7.52 4.81 -0.42
CA ARG A 80 6.31 5.42 -0.96
C ARG A 80 6.18 5.15 -2.45
N PHE A 81 4.98 4.77 -2.86
CA PHE A 81 4.59 4.68 -4.26
C PHE A 81 3.56 5.75 -4.53
N ASP A 82 3.69 6.50 -5.61
CA ASP A 82 2.63 7.38 -6.09
C ASP A 82 2.78 7.67 -7.59
N ASN A 83 1.76 8.32 -8.14
CA ASN A 83 1.74 8.78 -9.52
C ASN A 83 1.50 10.28 -9.63
N ALA A 84 1.89 11.06 -8.61
CA ALA A 84 1.89 12.51 -8.75
C ALA A 84 2.89 12.91 -9.84
N PRO A 85 2.62 13.95 -10.66
CA PRO A 85 3.54 14.40 -11.70
C PRO A 85 4.74 15.13 -11.09
N ASP A 86 5.61 14.39 -10.41
CA ASP A 86 6.80 14.90 -9.73
C ASP A 86 7.86 15.30 -10.76
N PRO A 87 8.35 16.56 -10.76
CA PRO A 87 9.43 17.00 -11.64
C PRO A 87 10.69 16.14 -11.55
N ALA A 88 11.01 15.57 -10.38
CA ALA A 88 12.17 14.70 -10.19
C ALA A 88 11.99 13.30 -10.80
N ALA A 89 10.75 12.90 -11.10
CA ALA A 89 10.42 11.63 -11.75
C ALA A 89 10.29 11.76 -13.28
N ARG A 90 10.42 12.97 -13.85
CA ARG A 90 10.07 13.26 -15.25
C ARG A 90 10.87 12.46 -16.29
N GLU A 91 12.09 12.07 -15.95
CA GLU A 91 12.98 11.30 -16.83
C GLU A 91 12.83 9.78 -16.68
N LEU A 92 11.95 9.31 -15.80
CA LEU A 92 11.64 7.88 -15.64
C LEU A 92 10.77 7.38 -16.80
N LEU A 93 11.04 6.19 -17.32
CA LEU A 93 10.21 5.58 -18.36
C LEU A 93 8.79 5.29 -17.88
N SER A 94 8.63 5.09 -16.58
CA SER A 94 7.35 4.82 -15.94
C SER A 94 6.55 6.06 -15.54
N PHE A 95 7.02 7.27 -15.87
CA PHE A 95 6.34 8.51 -15.49
C PHE A 95 4.84 8.49 -15.91
N PRO A 96 3.89 8.83 -15.01
CA PRO A 96 4.11 9.47 -13.71
C PRO A 96 4.33 8.50 -12.54
N HIS A 97 4.28 7.18 -12.77
CA HIS A 97 4.41 6.17 -11.73
C HIS A 97 5.85 6.06 -11.25
N HIS A 98 6.06 6.15 -9.93
CA HIS A 98 7.39 6.06 -9.36
C HIS A 98 7.35 5.57 -7.89
N LYS A 99 8.52 5.13 -7.41
CA LYS A 99 8.74 4.75 -6.02
C LYS A 99 9.80 5.65 -5.40
N HIS A 100 9.51 6.20 -4.23
CA HIS A 100 10.47 6.87 -3.36
C HIS A 100 11.13 5.84 -2.45
N LEU A 101 12.46 5.85 -2.46
CA LEU A 101 13.31 5.09 -1.58
C LEU A 101 13.63 5.87 -0.29
N PRO A 102 14.06 5.18 0.77
CA PRO A 102 14.32 5.80 2.08
C PRO A 102 15.44 6.83 2.06
N ASP A 103 16.38 6.72 1.11
CA ASP A 103 17.48 7.65 0.90
C ASP A 103 17.07 8.90 0.08
N GLY A 104 15.79 9.01 -0.30
CA GLY A 104 15.26 10.08 -1.13
C GLY A 104 15.39 9.84 -2.63
N THR A 105 15.94 8.70 -3.06
CA THR A 105 16.02 8.34 -4.48
C THR A 105 14.63 8.04 -5.03
N ILE A 106 14.35 8.51 -6.24
CA ILE A 106 13.13 8.18 -6.98
C ILE A 106 13.49 7.19 -8.08
N VAL A 107 12.80 6.04 -8.11
CA VAL A 107 13.04 4.95 -9.07
C VAL A 107 11.78 4.61 -9.86
N GLU A 108 11.97 3.95 -10.99
CA GLU A 108 10.88 3.44 -11.81
C GLU A 108 9.99 2.48 -11.02
N SER A 109 8.68 2.57 -11.26
CA SER A 109 7.67 1.66 -10.76
C SER A 109 6.51 1.66 -11.72
N CYS A 110 5.86 0.52 -11.92
CA CYS A 110 4.58 0.48 -12.60
C CYS A 110 3.47 1.03 -11.68
N GLU A 111 2.28 1.25 -12.25
CA GLU A 111 1.07 1.31 -11.43
C GLU A 111 1.01 0.06 -10.54
N ILE A 112 0.71 0.25 -9.26
CA ILE A 112 0.72 -0.80 -8.25
C ILE A 112 -0.64 -0.88 -7.56
N ALA A 113 -1.11 -2.10 -7.30
CA ALA A 113 -2.33 -2.32 -6.57
C ALA A 113 -2.08 -2.31 -5.05
N LEU A 114 -3.12 -1.97 -4.27
CA LEU A 114 -3.04 -2.03 -2.81
C LEU A 114 -2.69 -3.46 -2.33
N SER A 115 -3.22 -4.50 -2.99
CA SER A 115 -2.90 -5.89 -2.67
C SER A 115 -1.40 -6.21 -2.79
N ASP A 116 -0.73 -5.67 -3.80
CA ASP A 116 0.71 -5.89 -4.00
C ASP A 116 1.51 -5.17 -2.93
N VAL A 117 1.11 -3.93 -2.58
CA VAL A 117 1.72 -3.17 -1.48
C VAL A 117 1.55 -3.90 -0.14
N LEU A 118 0.36 -4.43 0.15
CA LEU A 118 0.12 -5.20 1.36
C LEU A 118 0.96 -6.48 1.38
N SER A 119 1.07 -7.19 0.26
CA SER A 119 1.91 -8.40 0.16
C SER A 119 3.38 -8.08 0.48
N MET A 120 3.92 -6.97 -0.04
CA MET A 120 5.28 -6.52 0.30
C MET A 120 5.44 -6.22 1.79
N ILE A 121 4.44 -5.59 2.41
CA ILE A 121 4.48 -5.27 3.84
C ILE A 121 4.38 -6.55 4.68
N GLU A 122 3.55 -7.50 4.29
CA GLU A 122 3.46 -8.81 4.94
C GLU A 122 4.80 -9.56 4.88
N GLU A 123 5.47 -9.58 3.74
CA GLU A 123 6.82 -10.16 3.61
C GLU A 123 7.81 -9.45 4.53
N ILE A 124 7.79 -8.12 4.57
CA ILE A 124 8.63 -7.31 5.48
C ILE A 124 8.37 -7.70 6.94
N ILE A 125 7.12 -7.89 7.34
CA ILE A 125 6.73 -8.26 8.70
C ILE A 125 7.10 -9.71 9.02
N LEU A 126 6.91 -10.64 8.10
CA LEU A 126 7.23 -12.06 8.30
C LEU A 126 8.73 -12.29 8.44
N HIS A 127 9.56 -11.57 7.66
CA HIS A 127 11.01 -11.58 7.84
C HIS A 127 11.48 -10.97 9.18
N ILE A 128 10.60 -10.37 10.00
CA ILE A 128 10.90 -10.05 11.41
C ILE A 128 10.88 -11.31 12.29
N LEU A 129 10.04 -12.29 11.95
CA LEU A 129 9.86 -13.49 12.77
C LEU A 129 11.03 -14.47 12.65
N ASP A 130 11.68 -14.52 11.48
CA ASP A 130 12.83 -15.39 11.22
C ASP A 130 14.15 -14.87 11.82
N ASP A 131 14.29 -13.54 12.00
CA ASP A 131 15.50 -12.92 12.55
C ASP A 131 15.49 -12.78 14.08
N ARG A 132 14.44 -13.28 14.77
CA ARG A 132 14.48 -13.35 16.24
C ARG A 132 15.45 -14.45 16.65
N PRO A 133 16.48 -14.17 17.47
CA PRO A 133 17.29 -15.25 18.02
C PRO A 133 16.37 -16.16 18.82
N ASP A 134 16.30 -17.43 18.43
CA ASP A 134 15.66 -18.51 19.17
C ASP A 134 15.95 -18.30 20.65
N SER A 135 14.93 -17.89 21.42
CA SER A 135 15.05 -17.76 22.86
C SER A 135 15.47 -19.13 23.38
N GLN A 136 16.71 -19.19 23.88
CA GLN A 136 17.38 -20.32 24.53
C GLN A 136 16.46 -21.53 24.74
N LYS A 137 16.64 -22.56 23.92
CA LYS A 137 16.33 -23.93 24.34
C LYS A 137 17.17 -24.20 25.58
N ASN A 138 16.56 -24.04 26.75
CA ASN A 138 17.08 -24.54 28.01
C ASN A 138 17.24 -26.06 27.90
N TYR A 139 18.42 -26.49 27.44
CA TYR A 139 18.93 -27.81 27.79
C TYR A 139 19.48 -27.71 29.21
N GLY A 140 19.00 -28.61 30.05
CA GLY A 140 19.07 -28.52 31.50
C GLY A 140 20.44 -28.66 32.11
N ASN A 141 20.43 -28.58 33.44
CA ASN A 141 21.14 -29.48 34.34
C ASN A 141 20.14 -30.01 35.36
#